data_AF-A0A7K3EQ33-F1
#
_entry.id   AF-A0A7K3EQ33-F1
#
_cell.length_a   1.000
_cell.length_b   1.000
_cell.length_c   1.000
_cell.angle_alpha   90.00
_cell.angle_beta   90.00
_cell.angle_gamma   90.00
#
_symmetry.space_group_name_H-M   'P 1'
#
loop_
_entity.id
_entity.type
_entity.pdbx_description
1 polymer ?
#
loop_
_entity_poly.entity_id
_entity_poly.type
_entity_poly.pdbx_seq_one_letter_code
_entity_poly.pdbx_strand_id
1 'polypeptide(L)'
;MRARRWVSVCTWVVLLSAVLAPAPSGAARSVPVVASVAVGRGPDPTVPAVARWWPVGTRPAVRRGWEPPAHAYGPGHRGVDLAAADGAPVRAVAAGRVSFAGRVAGRGVVSVELADTGDPPLRTTYEPVAASVSEGDEVAAGDVLGAVAPAASHCASCLHWGLRRGEVYLDPLSLLPPWLLDSGPSRLLPVLGVPLPAGRRGVLPGEQPWISRGLPAAPWRPPPR
;
A
#
# COMPACT_ATOMS: atom_id res chain seq x y z
N MET A 1 69.29 14.57 51.13
CA MET A 1 70.14 15.19 50.10
C MET A 1 69.51 14.95 48.72
N ARG A 2 69.21 16.05 48.01
CA ARG A 2 68.89 16.28 46.58
C ARG A 2 68.43 15.12 45.65
N ALA A 3 67.26 15.32 45.03
CA ALA A 3 67.00 15.12 43.59
C ALA A 3 65.74 15.94 43.19
N ARG A 4 65.88 17.10 42.53
CA ARG A 4 65.78 17.34 41.08
C ARG A 4 64.52 16.76 40.41
N ARG A 5 63.67 17.63 39.88
CA ARG A 5 63.19 17.60 38.48
C ARG A 5 62.40 18.87 38.11
N TRP A 6 62.92 19.57 37.12
CA TRP A 6 62.29 20.65 36.36
C TRP A 6 61.49 20.03 35.22
N VAL A 7 60.32 20.57 34.90
CA VAL A 7 59.73 20.49 33.56
C VAL A 7 59.12 21.85 33.23
N SER A 8 59.64 22.46 32.17
CA SER A 8 59.15 23.70 31.54
C SER A 8 57.81 23.44 30.86
N VAL A 9 56.86 24.36 31.02
CA VAL A 9 55.63 24.41 30.23
C VAL A 9 55.74 25.59 29.27
N CYS A 10 55.84 25.29 27.96
CA CYS A 10 55.81 26.27 26.88
C CYS A 10 54.37 26.77 26.68
N THR A 11 54.18 28.07 26.83
CA THR A 11 52.99 28.84 26.48
C THR A 11 52.86 28.97 24.96
N TRP A 12 51.70 28.65 24.40
CA TRP A 12 51.29 29.09 23.07
C TRP A 12 50.03 29.94 23.20
N VAL A 13 50.16 31.22 22.86
CA VAL A 13 49.05 32.16 22.72
C VAL A 13 48.71 32.25 21.24
N VAL A 14 47.47 31.93 20.87
CA VAL A 14 46.94 32.14 19.51
C VAL A 14 45.87 33.23 19.60
N LEU A 15 46.12 34.34 18.90
CA LEU A 15 45.19 35.46 18.73
C LEU A 15 44.14 35.12 17.67
N LEU A 16 42.87 35.21 18.04
CA LEU A 16 41.72 35.01 17.15
C LEU A 16 41.12 36.37 16.78
N SER A 17 41.33 36.83 15.54
CA SER A 17 40.67 38.02 15.00
C SER A 17 39.44 37.59 14.20
N ALA A 18 38.25 37.94 14.69
CA ALA A 18 36.99 37.70 13.99
C ALA A 18 36.60 38.95 13.16
N VAL A 19 36.51 38.80 11.84
CA VAL A 19 35.95 39.80 10.92
C VAL A 19 34.50 39.40 10.64
N LEU A 20 33.56 40.30 10.96
CA LEU A 20 32.12 40.11 10.76
C LEU A 20 31.71 40.75 9.43
N ALA A 21 31.16 39.97 8.49
CA ALA A 21 30.57 40.47 7.25
C ALA A 21 29.03 40.29 7.28
N PRO A 22 28.24 41.28 6.81
CA PRO A 22 26.78 41.16 6.77
C PRO A 22 26.29 40.40 5.52
N ALA A 23 25.28 39.54 5.71
CA ALA A 23 24.62 38.79 4.63
C ALA A 23 23.50 39.61 3.95
N PRO A 24 23.27 39.46 2.63
CA PRO A 24 22.18 40.13 1.93
C PRO A 24 20.83 39.41 2.10
N SER A 25 19.80 40.18 2.43
CA SER A 25 18.39 39.73 2.49
C SER A 25 17.85 39.42 1.10
N GLY A 26 17.67 38.14 0.77
CA GLY A 26 16.98 37.68 -0.44
C GLY A 26 15.46 37.60 -0.22
N ALA A 27 14.70 38.37 -0.99
CA ALA A 27 13.23 38.33 -0.99
C ALA A 27 12.71 36.99 -1.53
N ALA A 28 11.92 36.28 -0.72
CA ALA A 28 11.28 35.02 -1.09
C ALA A 28 10.13 35.28 -2.09
N ARG A 29 10.25 34.75 -3.31
CA ARG A 29 9.15 34.71 -4.28
C ARG A 29 8.23 33.53 -3.94
N SER A 30 6.97 33.81 -3.66
CA SER A 30 5.91 32.81 -3.50
C SER A 30 5.52 32.24 -4.87
N VAL A 31 5.71 30.93 -5.05
CA VAL A 31 5.25 30.19 -6.22
C VAL A 31 3.84 29.67 -5.93
N PRO A 32 2.83 29.89 -6.80
CA PRO A 32 1.49 29.38 -6.57
C PRO A 32 1.46 27.86 -6.75
N VAL A 33 0.99 27.15 -5.73
CA VAL A 33 0.73 25.71 -5.80
C VAL A 33 -0.61 25.52 -6.51
N VAL A 34 -0.55 25.03 -7.75
CA VAL A 34 -1.73 24.56 -8.49
C VAL A 34 -2.16 23.22 -7.91
N ALA A 35 -3.30 23.19 -7.22
CA ALA A 35 -3.91 21.96 -6.72
C ALA A 35 -4.39 21.11 -7.90
N SER A 36 -3.73 19.98 -8.13
CA SER A 36 -4.19 18.97 -9.08
C SER A 36 -5.26 18.11 -8.44
N VAL A 37 -6.45 18.07 -9.05
CA VAL A 37 -7.55 17.17 -8.68
C VAL A 37 -7.12 15.73 -8.99
N ALA A 38 -6.97 14.91 -7.96
CA ALA A 38 -6.60 13.50 -8.11
C ALA A 38 -7.81 12.69 -8.56
N VAL A 39 -7.90 12.44 -9.87
CA VAL A 39 -8.70 11.34 -10.43
C VAL A 39 -7.95 10.03 -10.10
N GLY A 40 -8.71 8.99 -9.70
CA GLY A 40 -8.25 7.71 -9.16
C GLY A 40 -6.84 7.29 -9.58
N ARG A 41 -5.92 7.31 -8.62
CA ARG A 41 -4.53 6.91 -8.82
C ARG A 41 -4.50 5.39 -8.89
N GLY A 42 -4.07 4.85 -10.03
CA GLY A 42 -3.71 3.43 -10.13
C GLY A 42 -2.58 3.07 -9.15
N PRO A 43 -2.18 1.78 -9.10
CA PRO A 43 -1.16 1.31 -8.18
C PRO A 43 0.09 2.20 -8.21
N ASP A 44 0.63 2.53 -7.05
CA ASP A 44 1.88 3.29 -6.97
C ASP A 44 3.00 2.45 -7.61
N PRO A 45 3.66 2.93 -8.69
CA PRO A 45 4.69 2.15 -9.39
C PRO A 45 5.91 1.84 -8.51
N THR A 46 6.04 2.47 -7.34
CA THR A 46 7.10 2.21 -6.36
C THR A 46 6.80 1.04 -5.41
N VAL A 47 5.57 0.51 -5.43
CA VAL A 47 5.16 -0.64 -4.63
C VAL A 47 5.11 -1.89 -5.52
N PRO A 48 5.98 -2.89 -5.32
CA PRO A 48 5.91 -4.12 -6.09
C PRO A 48 4.66 -4.93 -5.69
N ALA A 49 3.97 -5.48 -6.70
CA ALA A 49 2.77 -6.31 -6.51
C ALA A 49 3.12 -7.73 -6.01
N VAL A 50 3.64 -7.80 -4.78
CA VAL A 50 4.18 -9.04 -4.18
C VAL A 50 3.12 -9.90 -3.50
N ALA A 51 1.90 -9.40 -3.28
CA ALA A 51 0.87 -10.18 -2.63
C ALA A 51 0.47 -11.41 -3.46
N ARG A 52 0.16 -12.49 -2.76
CA ARG A 52 -0.36 -13.75 -3.32
C ARG A 52 -1.72 -14.12 -2.70
N TRP A 53 -2.10 -13.44 -1.63
CA TRP A 53 -3.37 -13.64 -0.92
C TRP A 53 -4.00 -12.31 -0.54
N TRP A 54 -5.32 -12.29 -0.49
CA TRP A 54 -6.02 -11.28 0.31
C TRP A 54 -5.80 -11.57 1.80
N PRO A 55 -5.73 -10.52 2.65
CA PRO A 55 -5.50 -10.70 4.07
C PRO A 55 -6.68 -11.38 4.78
N VAL A 56 -7.88 -11.32 4.20
CA VAL A 56 -9.11 -11.99 4.67
C VAL A 56 -9.95 -12.44 3.48
N GLY A 57 -10.60 -13.60 3.61
CA GLY A 57 -11.45 -14.15 2.55
C GLY A 57 -10.71 -14.33 1.22
N THR A 58 -11.46 -14.39 0.12
CA THR A 58 -10.90 -14.56 -1.23
C THR A 58 -10.89 -13.27 -2.03
N ARG A 59 -11.88 -12.39 -1.83
CA ARG A 59 -11.99 -11.02 -2.38
C ARG A 59 -12.95 -10.21 -1.51
N PRO A 60 -12.49 -9.71 -0.34
CA PRO A 60 -13.35 -8.99 0.58
C PRO A 60 -13.80 -7.66 -0.04
N ALA A 61 -15.03 -7.24 0.27
CA ALA A 61 -15.49 -5.91 -0.11
C ALA A 61 -14.69 -4.84 0.66
N VAL A 62 -14.15 -3.85 -0.04
CA VAL A 62 -13.52 -2.68 0.59
C VAL A 62 -14.63 -1.79 1.15
N ARG A 63 -14.72 -1.70 2.48
CA ARG A 63 -15.70 -0.87 3.19
C ARG A 63 -15.28 0.60 3.24
N ARG A 64 -13.98 0.85 3.37
CA ARG A 64 -13.37 2.17 3.31
C ARG A 64 -12.02 2.06 2.61
N GLY A 65 -11.82 2.91 1.61
CA GLY A 65 -10.58 2.96 0.84
C GLY A 65 -9.47 3.74 1.52
N TRP A 66 -8.29 3.69 0.92
CA TRP A 66 -7.13 4.49 1.29
C TRP A 66 -7.43 5.98 1.09
N GLU A 67 -7.11 6.79 2.11
CA GLU A 67 -7.31 8.24 2.10
C GLU A 67 -6.08 8.88 2.76
N PRO A 68 -5.05 9.23 1.98
CA PRO A 68 -3.77 9.67 2.55
C PRO A 68 -3.98 10.97 3.35
N PRO A 69 -3.47 11.05 4.58
CA PRO A 69 -3.56 12.29 5.33
C PRO A 69 -2.68 13.37 4.69
N ALA A 70 -3.16 14.62 4.64
CA ALA A 70 -2.44 15.75 4.02
C ALA A 70 -1.11 16.08 4.73
N HIS A 71 -0.97 15.70 5.99
CA HIS A 71 0.24 15.78 6.79
C HIS A 71 0.27 14.60 7.79
N ALA A 72 1.42 14.33 8.42
CA ALA A 72 1.62 13.12 9.25
C ALA A 72 0.51 12.87 10.28
N TYR A 73 0.04 13.93 10.95
CA TYR A 73 -1.01 13.86 11.98
C TYR A 73 -2.42 14.27 11.49
N GLY A 74 -2.61 14.35 10.18
CA GLY A 74 -3.86 14.79 9.58
C GLY A 74 -4.96 13.73 9.65
N PRO A 75 -6.22 14.12 9.47
CA PRO A 75 -7.31 13.18 9.24
C PRO A 75 -7.08 12.40 7.94
N GLY A 76 -7.68 11.22 7.84
CA GLY A 76 -7.58 10.35 6.67
C GLY A 76 -7.80 8.88 7.04
N HIS A 77 -7.32 8.01 6.18
CA HIS A 77 -7.32 6.56 6.34
C HIS A 77 -5.99 5.97 5.88
N ARG A 78 -5.19 5.54 6.86
CA ARG A 78 -3.81 5.05 6.64
C ARG A 78 -3.74 3.57 6.22
N GLY A 79 -4.79 3.09 5.58
CA GLY A 79 -4.96 1.71 5.12
C GLY A 79 -6.28 1.55 4.40
N VAL A 80 -6.79 0.32 4.36
CA VAL A 80 -8.12 0.00 3.85
C VAL A 80 -8.87 -0.87 4.86
N ASP A 81 -10.19 -0.77 4.85
CA ASP A 81 -11.06 -1.60 5.68
C ASP A 81 -11.72 -2.66 4.82
N LEU A 82 -11.49 -3.92 5.15
CA LEU A 82 -11.95 -5.07 4.39
C LEU A 82 -13.05 -5.79 5.14
N ALA A 83 -14.20 -6.00 4.51
CA ALA A 83 -15.32 -6.73 5.11
C ALA A 83 -14.86 -8.11 5.59
N ALA A 84 -14.98 -8.37 6.89
CA ALA A 84 -14.55 -9.62 7.51
C ALA A 84 -15.35 -9.86 8.78
N ALA A 85 -15.90 -11.07 8.93
CA ALA A 85 -16.60 -11.47 10.14
C ALA A 85 -15.61 -11.70 11.29
N ASP A 86 -16.08 -11.52 12.53
CA ASP A 86 -15.32 -11.92 13.72
C ASP A 86 -14.96 -13.41 13.62
N GLY A 87 -13.73 -13.74 14.00
CA GLY A 87 -13.19 -15.09 13.88
C GLY A 87 -12.71 -15.47 12.46
N ALA A 88 -12.92 -14.63 11.45
CA ALA A 88 -12.39 -14.92 10.10
C ALA A 88 -10.85 -15.01 10.13
N PRO A 89 -10.26 -15.99 9.42
CA PRO A 89 -8.80 -16.14 9.41
C PRO A 89 -8.14 -14.94 8.72
N VAL A 90 -7.12 -14.39 9.40
CA VAL A 90 -6.26 -13.33 8.88
C VAL A 90 -4.98 -13.96 8.36
N ARG A 91 -4.60 -13.65 7.13
CA ARG A 91 -3.49 -14.29 6.43
C ARG A 91 -2.41 -13.29 6.02
N ALA A 92 -1.17 -13.74 6.02
CA ALA A 92 -0.06 -12.98 5.45
C ALA A 92 -0.26 -12.82 3.94
N VAL A 93 -0.21 -11.59 3.44
CA VAL A 93 -0.42 -11.34 2.00
C VAL A 93 0.76 -11.79 1.14
N ALA A 94 1.96 -11.80 1.70
CA ALA A 94 3.23 -12.17 1.07
C ALA A 94 4.17 -12.77 2.13
N ALA A 95 5.28 -13.36 1.68
CA ALA A 95 6.30 -13.86 2.59
C ALA A 95 7.01 -12.72 3.34
N GLY A 96 7.43 -12.98 4.57
CA GLY A 96 8.11 -11.99 5.39
C GLY A 96 8.25 -12.43 6.84
N ARG A 97 8.67 -11.49 7.69
CA ARG A 97 8.88 -11.70 9.12
C ARG A 97 7.90 -10.87 9.94
N VAL A 98 7.30 -11.47 10.95
CA VAL A 98 6.44 -10.76 11.91
C VAL A 98 7.31 -9.78 12.71
N SER A 99 7.10 -8.48 12.48
CA SER A 99 7.82 -7.42 13.20
C SER A 99 7.12 -6.99 14.49
N PHE A 100 5.85 -7.40 14.68
CA PHE A 100 5.08 -7.13 15.89
C PHE A 100 3.86 -8.05 15.94
N ALA A 101 3.57 -8.61 17.11
CA ALA A 101 2.31 -9.27 17.41
C ALA A 101 1.92 -8.98 18.86
N GLY A 102 0.84 -8.23 19.08
CA GLY A 102 0.49 -7.79 20.43
C GLY A 102 -0.67 -6.81 20.46
N ARG A 103 -0.87 -6.14 21.62
CA ARG A 103 -1.92 -5.13 21.77
C ARG A 103 -1.38 -3.71 21.60
N VAL A 104 -2.08 -2.89 20.84
CA VAL A 104 -1.86 -1.44 20.69
C VAL A 104 -3.16 -0.73 20.98
N ALA A 105 -3.16 0.22 21.93
CA ALA A 105 -4.36 0.95 22.36
C ALA A 105 -5.57 0.04 22.64
N GLY A 106 -5.33 -1.13 23.23
CA GLY A 106 -6.36 -2.11 23.58
C GLY A 106 -6.79 -3.06 22.44
N ARG A 107 -6.31 -2.88 21.22
CA ARG A 107 -6.65 -3.70 20.04
C ARG A 107 -5.50 -4.63 19.67
N GLY A 108 -5.81 -5.85 19.23
CA GLY A 108 -4.79 -6.79 18.77
C GLY A 108 -4.29 -6.40 17.38
N VAL A 109 -2.98 -6.35 17.20
CA VAL A 109 -2.30 -5.93 15.98
C VAL A 109 -1.21 -6.93 15.63
N VAL A 110 -1.13 -7.29 14.36
CA VAL A 110 0.01 -8.02 13.78
C VAL A 110 0.64 -7.13 12.71
N SER A 111 1.96 -7.05 12.65
CA SER A 111 2.68 -6.40 11.55
C SER A 111 3.73 -7.33 10.96
N VAL A 112 3.84 -7.35 9.64
CA VAL A 112 4.78 -8.20 8.89
C VAL A 112 5.63 -7.32 7.99
N GLU A 113 6.95 -7.39 8.14
CA GLU A 113 7.93 -6.84 7.20
C GLU A 113 8.10 -7.82 6.04
N LEU A 114 7.84 -7.33 4.82
CA LEU A 114 7.79 -8.17 3.62
C LEU A 114 9.19 -8.39 3.05
N ALA A 115 9.52 -9.65 2.79
CA ALA A 115 10.79 -10.03 2.19
C ALA A 115 10.95 -9.44 0.77
N ASP A 116 12.19 -9.11 0.40
CA ASP A 116 12.57 -8.67 -0.95
C ASP A 116 11.83 -7.41 -1.47
N THR A 117 11.41 -6.53 -0.57
CA THR A 117 10.68 -5.29 -0.92
C THR A 117 11.52 -4.01 -0.84
N GLY A 118 12.85 -4.13 -0.70
CA GLY A 118 13.81 -3.03 -0.62
C GLY A 118 14.15 -2.64 0.83
N ASP A 119 14.82 -1.48 0.99
CA ASP A 119 15.32 -0.98 2.27
C ASP A 119 14.87 0.49 2.50
N PRO A 120 14.08 0.79 3.55
CA PRO A 120 13.52 -0.16 4.51
C PRO A 120 12.46 -1.05 3.85
N PRO A 121 12.22 -2.27 4.37
CA PRO A 121 11.21 -3.17 3.82
C PRO A 121 9.82 -2.56 3.92
N LEU A 122 8.93 -2.96 3.00
CA LEU A 122 7.51 -2.70 3.14
C LEU A 122 6.98 -3.45 4.37
N ARG A 123 6.08 -2.81 5.10
CA ARG A 123 5.45 -3.38 6.29
C ARG A 123 3.94 -3.34 6.14
N THR A 124 3.31 -4.48 6.30
CA THR A 124 1.86 -4.60 6.39
C THR A 124 1.43 -4.67 7.84
N THR A 125 0.26 -4.10 8.16
CA THR A 125 -0.31 -4.13 9.51
C THR A 125 -1.77 -4.59 9.43
N TYR A 126 -2.17 -5.45 10.36
CA TYR A 126 -3.47 -6.11 10.41
C TYR A 126 -4.10 -5.84 11.78
N GLU A 127 -5.33 -5.30 11.79
CA GLU A 127 -6.05 -4.95 13.03
C GLU A 127 -7.57 -4.96 12.78
N PRO A 128 -8.42 -5.43 13.70
CA PRO A 128 -8.12 -6.10 14.96
C PRO A 128 -7.85 -7.60 14.77
N VAL A 129 -6.78 -8.12 15.37
CA VAL A 129 -6.38 -9.54 15.23
C VAL A 129 -6.12 -10.19 16.59
N ALA A 130 -6.76 -11.33 16.84
CA ALA A 130 -6.33 -12.27 17.85
C ALA A 130 -5.19 -13.10 17.26
N ALA A 131 -3.95 -12.69 17.54
CA ALA A 131 -2.75 -13.26 16.92
C ALA A 131 -2.54 -14.73 17.31
N SER A 132 -2.14 -15.55 16.34
CA SER A 132 -1.65 -16.92 16.52
C SER A 132 -0.15 -17.07 16.24
N VAL A 133 0.52 -15.95 15.91
CA VAL A 133 1.95 -15.83 15.63
C VAL A 133 2.61 -14.93 16.67
N SER A 134 3.94 -15.00 16.75
CA SER A 134 4.78 -14.20 17.63
C SER A 134 5.71 -13.29 16.83
N GLU A 135 6.20 -12.23 17.46
CA GLU A 135 7.27 -11.41 16.88
C GLU A 135 8.50 -12.27 16.58
N GLY A 136 9.10 -12.07 15.42
CA GLY A 136 10.25 -12.83 14.93
C GLY A 136 9.89 -14.02 14.04
N ASP A 137 8.64 -14.48 14.04
CA ASP A 137 8.21 -15.60 13.20
C ASP A 137 8.37 -15.28 11.71
N GLU A 138 8.87 -16.25 10.94
CA GLU A 138 8.85 -16.22 9.48
C GLU A 138 7.50 -16.75 8.98
N VAL A 139 6.90 -16.06 8.02
CA VAL A 139 5.61 -16.44 7.43
C VAL A 139 5.71 -16.49 5.91
N ALA A 140 5.08 -17.49 5.32
CA ALA A 140 4.85 -17.55 3.89
C ALA A 140 3.55 -16.83 3.51
N ALA A 141 3.41 -16.52 2.23
CA ALA A 141 2.16 -15.95 1.72
C ALA A 141 1.00 -16.94 1.92
N GLY A 142 -0.05 -16.49 2.61
CA GLY A 142 -1.24 -17.28 2.93
C GLY A 142 -1.24 -17.91 4.31
N ASP A 143 -0.12 -17.89 5.03
CA ASP A 143 -0.06 -18.40 6.40
C ASP A 143 -1.00 -17.62 7.32
N VAL A 144 -1.60 -18.33 8.28
CA VAL A 144 -2.56 -17.75 9.21
C VAL A 144 -1.81 -16.98 10.30
N LEU A 145 -2.03 -15.67 10.34
CA LEU A 145 -1.50 -14.76 11.37
C LEU A 145 -2.36 -14.74 12.64
N GLY A 146 -3.62 -15.15 12.51
CA GLY A 146 -4.60 -15.16 13.58
C GLY A 146 -6.03 -15.12 13.04
N ALA A 147 -6.93 -14.60 13.85
CA ALA A 147 -8.32 -14.39 13.47
C ALA A 147 -8.76 -12.95 13.76
N VAL A 148 -9.71 -12.44 12.98
CA VAL A 148 -10.32 -11.12 13.24
C VAL A 148 -10.91 -11.13 14.65
N ALA A 149 -10.44 -10.24 15.51
CA ALA A 149 -10.93 -10.15 16.87
C ALA A 149 -12.17 -9.26 16.94
N PRO A 150 -13.15 -9.59 17.81
CA PRO A 150 -14.22 -8.65 18.13
C PRO A 150 -13.60 -7.39 18.74
N ALA A 151 -13.85 -6.24 18.13
CA ALA A 151 -13.41 -4.97 18.65
C ALA A 151 -14.46 -3.90 18.41
N ALA A 152 -14.54 -2.92 19.32
CA ALA A 152 -15.18 -1.64 19.03
C ALA A 152 -14.35 -0.93 17.95
N SER A 153 -14.64 -1.28 16.70
CA SER A 153 -14.01 -0.77 15.51
C SER A 153 -14.84 0.38 14.94
N HIS A 154 -14.23 1.22 14.11
CA HIS A 154 -14.94 2.23 13.31
C HIS A 154 -15.85 1.61 12.24
N CYS A 155 -15.79 0.28 12.06
CA CYS A 155 -16.69 -0.52 11.26
C CYS A 155 -17.30 -1.65 12.11
N ALA A 156 -18.48 -2.16 11.74
CA ALA A 156 -19.13 -3.23 12.51
C ALA A 156 -18.37 -4.56 12.47
N SER A 157 -17.85 -4.96 11.31
CA SER A 157 -17.10 -6.20 11.09
C SER A 157 -16.17 -6.04 9.88
N CYS A 158 -14.94 -5.61 10.15
CA CYS A 158 -13.91 -5.47 9.14
C CYS A 158 -12.51 -5.66 9.73
N LEU A 159 -11.57 -6.01 8.85
CA LEU A 159 -10.14 -5.92 9.11
C LEU A 159 -9.62 -4.61 8.50
N HIS A 160 -9.00 -3.78 9.33
CA HIS A 160 -8.12 -2.72 8.87
C HIS A 160 -6.77 -3.30 8.44
N TRP A 161 -6.39 -3.02 7.20
CA TRP A 161 -5.13 -3.46 6.60
C TRP A 161 -4.35 -2.24 6.13
N GLY A 162 -3.16 -2.03 6.71
CA GLY A 162 -2.28 -0.91 6.41
C GLY A 162 -1.01 -1.33 5.68
N LEU A 163 -0.40 -0.37 4.97
CA LEU A 163 0.92 -0.52 4.34
C LEU A 163 1.76 0.72 4.62
N ARG A 164 3.04 0.51 4.95
CA ARG A 164 4.02 1.59 5.06
C ARG A 164 5.42 1.18 4.62
N ARG A 165 6.24 2.17 4.27
CA ARG A 165 7.70 2.07 4.13
C ARG A 165 8.34 3.11 5.05
N GLY A 166 9.11 2.66 6.04
CA GLY A 166 9.55 3.55 7.12
C GLY A 166 8.35 4.26 7.75
N GLU A 167 8.36 5.59 7.75
CA GLU A 167 7.28 6.44 8.28
C GLU A 167 6.19 6.79 7.26
N VAL A 168 6.36 6.42 5.99
CA VAL A 168 5.45 6.79 4.91
C VAL A 168 4.40 5.70 4.73
N TYR A 169 3.14 6.06 4.96
CA TYR A 169 2.00 5.19 4.66
C TYR A 169 1.70 5.20 3.15
N LEU A 170 1.31 4.04 2.62
CA LEU A 170 1.07 3.79 1.21
C LEU A 170 -0.29 3.09 1.05
N ASP A 171 -0.84 3.10 -0.17
CA ASP A 171 -2.06 2.35 -0.47
C ASP A 171 -1.77 0.82 -0.44
N PRO A 172 -2.33 0.07 0.54
CA PRO A 172 -2.11 -1.37 0.65
C PRO A 172 -2.64 -2.16 -0.55
N LEU A 173 -3.64 -1.65 -1.29
CA LEU A 173 -4.14 -2.32 -2.48
C LEU A 173 -3.10 -2.37 -3.61
N SER A 174 -2.08 -1.50 -3.57
CA SER A 174 -0.97 -1.52 -4.54
C SER A 174 -0.08 -2.77 -4.43
N LEU A 175 -0.16 -3.51 -3.32
CA LEU A 175 0.52 -4.82 -3.19
C LEU A 175 -0.14 -5.91 -4.02
N LEU A 176 -1.42 -5.74 -4.38
CA LEU A 176 -2.20 -6.78 -5.04
C LEU A 176 -1.93 -6.75 -6.54
N PRO A 177 -1.47 -7.86 -7.12
CA PRO A 177 -1.35 -7.97 -8.57
C PRO A 177 -2.74 -7.97 -9.24
N PRO A 178 -2.83 -7.60 -10.53
CA PRO A 178 -4.11 -7.48 -11.23
C PRO A 178 -5.01 -8.73 -11.13
N TRP A 179 -4.46 -9.94 -11.11
CA TRP A 179 -5.25 -11.18 -11.01
C TRP A 179 -5.92 -11.39 -9.64
N LEU A 180 -5.47 -10.71 -8.58
CA LEU A 180 -6.15 -10.70 -7.27
C LEU A 180 -7.30 -9.69 -7.24
N LEU A 181 -7.15 -8.58 -7.96
CA LEU A 181 -8.14 -7.50 -8.07
C LEU A 181 -9.25 -7.86 -9.08
N ASP A 182 -8.86 -8.40 -10.24
CA ASP A 182 -9.76 -8.72 -11.34
C ASP A 182 -10.24 -10.17 -11.25
N SER A 183 -11.50 -10.39 -11.58
CA SER A 183 -12.13 -11.72 -11.54
C SER A 183 -11.82 -12.60 -12.76
N GLY A 184 -10.82 -12.22 -13.57
CA GLY A 184 -10.71 -12.68 -14.95
C GLY A 184 -11.83 -12.11 -15.82
N PRO A 185 -11.89 -12.46 -17.12
CA PRO A 185 -12.98 -12.01 -17.97
C PRO A 185 -14.31 -12.53 -17.44
N SER A 186 -15.28 -11.65 -17.24
CA SER A 186 -16.66 -12.02 -16.92
C SER A 186 -17.16 -13.02 -17.97
N ARG A 187 -17.32 -14.29 -17.58
CA ARG A 187 -18.00 -15.29 -18.41
C ARG A 187 -19.47 -15.24 -18.05
N LEU A 188 -20.29 -14.73 -18.97
CA LEU A 188 -21.74 -14.82 -18.83
C LEU A 188 -22.13 -16.29 -18.79
N LEU A 189 -22.87 -16.70 -17.76
CA LEU A 189 -23.54 -17.98 -17.76
C LEU A 189 -24.51 -18.02 -18.96
N PRO A 190 -24.60 -19.15 -19.70
CA PRO A 190 -25.60 -19.28 -20.74
C PRO A 190 -26.97 -19.01 -20.14
N VAL A 191 -27.71 -18.06 -20.69
CA VAL A 191 -29.10 -17.86 -20.31
C VAL A 191 -29.87 -19.05 -20.88
N LEU A 192 -30.27 -19.98 -20.01
CA LEU A 192 -31.06 -21.14 -20.41
C LEU A 192 -32.36 -20.67 -21.04
N GLY A 193 -32.65 -21.13 -22.27
CA GLY A 193 -33.85 -20.75 -23.02
C GLY A 193 -33.66 -19.60 -24.00
N VAL A 194 -32.49 -18.94 -24.03
CA VAL A 194 -32.13 -18.04 -25.14
C VAL A 194 -31.31 -18.83 -26.16
N PRO A 195 -31.78 -18.98 -27.41
CA PRO A 195 -30.99 -19.62 -28.45
C PRO A 195 -29.65 -18.92 -28.61
N LEU A 196 -28.55 -19.67 -28.52
CA LEU A 196 -27.25 -19.13 -28.90
C LEU A 196 -27.36 -18.61 -30.34
N PRO A 197 -26.85 -17.40 -30.63
CA PRO A 197 -26.79 -16.94 -32.01
C PRO A 197 -26.06 -18.00 -32.81
N ALA A 198 -26.70 -18.47 -33.89
CA ALA A 198 -26.15 -19.53 -34.72
C ALA A 198 -24.71 -19.16 -35.09
N GLY A 199 -23.76 -19.96 -34.57
CA GLY A 199 -22.35 -19.71 -34.81
C GLY A 199 -22.11 -19.57 -36.31
N ARG A 200 -21.32 -18.56 -36.69
CA ARG A 200 -20.77 -18.47 -38.05
C ARG A 200 -20.11 -19.82 -38.33
N ARG A 201 -20.76 -20.64 -39.17
CA ARG A 201 -20.15 -21.85 -39.74
C ARG A 201 -18.85 -21.41 -40.41
N GLY A 202 -17.84 -22.24 -40.26
CA GLY A 202 -16.44 -21.94 -40.56
C GLY A 202 -16.23 -21.11 -41.82
N VAL A 203 -15.55 -19.98 -41.65
CA VAL A 203 -14.85 -19.33 -42.74
C VAL A 203 -13.59 -20.17 -42.98
N LEU A 204 -13.51 -20.79 -44.16
CA LEU A 204 -12.29 -21.44 -44.65
C LEU A 204 -11.15 -20.42 -44.69
N PRO A 205 -9.88 -20.81 -44.45
CA PRO A 205 -8.75 -19.89 -44.53
C PRO A 205 -8.45 -19.60 -46.00
N GLY A 206 -9.01 -18.51 -46.51
CA GLY A 206 -8.76 -18.01 -47.85
C GLY A 206 -9.65 -16.81 -48.12
N GLU A 207 -9.01 -15.66 -48.35
CA GLU A 207 -9.60 -14.37 -48.76
C GLU A 207 -10.23 -13.54 -47.61
N GLN A 208 -9.39 -12.65 -47.07
CA GLN A 208 -9.79 -11.52 -46.22
C GLN A 208 -9.74 -10.23 -47.06
N PRO A 209 -10.88 -9.65 -47.51
CA PRO A 209 -10.84 -8.37 -48.22
C PRO A 209 -11.01 -7.13 -47.31
N TRP A 210 -11.05 -7.25 -45.97
CA TRP A 210 -11.43 -6.12 -45.11
C TRP A 210 -10.44 -5.70 -44.02
N ILE A 211 -9.19 -6.19 -44.03
CA ILE A 211 -8.12 -5.54 -43.27
C ILE A 211 -7.58 -4.36 -44.08
N SER A 212 -8.36 -3.29 -44.18
CA SER A 212 -7.84 -1.92 -44.29
C SER A 212 -8.98 -0.91 -44.15
N ARG A 213 -8.96 -0.21 -43.00
CA ARG A 213 -9.38 1.18 -42.71
C ARG A 213 -10.16 1.22 -41.39
N GLY A 214 -9.57 1.93 -40.43
CA GLY A 214 -10.22 2.25 -39.16
C GLY A 214 -11.54 2.99 -39.40
N LEU A 215 -12.62 2.43 -38.88
CA LEU A 215 -13.87 3.13 -38.69
C LEU A 215 -13.76 3.91 -37.37
N PRO A 216 -14.01 5.24 -37.34
CA PRO A 216 -14.07 5.97 -36.09
C PRO A 216 -15.25 5.45 -35.26
N ALA A 217 -15.06 5.34 -33.95
CA ALA A 217 -16.11 4.99 -33.00
C ALA A 217 -17.25 6.03 -33.11
N ALA A 218 -18.47 5.57 -33.37
CA ALA A 218 -19.64 6.44 -33.33
C ALA A 218 -19.89 6.91 -31.87
N PRO A 219 -20.20 8.19 -31.64
CA PRO A 219 -20.49 8.69 -30.30
C PRO A 219 -21.79 8.09 -29.77
N TRP A 220 -21.74 7.66 -28.50
CA TRP A 220 -22.88 7.13 -27.76
C TRP A 220 -24.01 8.16 -27.64
N ARG A 221 -25.27 7.73 -27.83
CA ARG A 221 -26.48 8.53 -27.61
C ARG A 221 -27.30 7.92 -26.46
N PRO A 222 -27.69 8.70 -25.44
CA PRO A 222 -28.56 8.20 -24.37
C PRO A 222 -30.01 8.01 -24.87
N PRO A 223 -30.80 7.13 -24.23
CA PRO A 223 -32.20 6.91 -24.57
C PRO A 223 -33.10 8.11 -24.20
N PRO A 224 -34.22 8.31 -24.90
CA PRO A 224 -35.17 9.39 -24.60
C PRO A 224 -35.83 9.19 -23.23
N ARG A 225 -36.15 10.31 -22.57
CA ARG A 225 -36.82 10.38 -21.27
C ARG A 225 -38.29 9.96 -21.34
#